data_AF-A0AAC9IA28-F1
#
_entry.id   AF-A0AAC9IA28-F1
#
_cell.length_a   1.000
_cell.length_b   1.000
_cell.length_c   1.000
_cell.angle_alpha   90.00
_cell.angle_beta   90.00
_cell.angle_gamma   90.00
#
_symmetry.space_group_name_H-M   'P 1'
#
loop_
_entity.id
_entity.type
_entity.pdbx_description
1 polymer ?
#
loop_
_entity_poly.entity_id
_entity_poly.type
_entity_poly.pdbx_seq_one_letter_code
_entity_poly.pdbx_strand_id
1 'polypeptide(L)' 'MSERASRDAGLARYVIIGVVVGMIAGPIVGLLVPAVGVGFGISFGLVVGIVGAVIAWLVVRPRK' A
#
# COMPACT_ATOMS: atom_id res chain seq x y z
N MET A 1 13.82 -19.74 14.57
CA MET A 1 12.89 -18.70 14.11
C MET A 1 12.30 -19.18 12.79
N SER A 2 11.01 -19.46 12.84
CA SER A 2 10.27 -20.28 11.87
C SER A 2 10.12 -19.56 10.53
N GLU A 3 10.18 -20.32 9.45
CA GLU A 3 9.89 -20.00 8.04
C GLU A 3 8.73 -19.01 7.80
N ARG A 4 7.75 -18.97 8.72
CA ARG A 4 6.69 -17.95 8.78
C ARG A 4 7.23 -16.52 8.89
N ALA A 5 8.19 -16.26 9.77
CA ALA A 5 8.76 -14.93 9.99
C ALA A 5 9.47 -14.39 8.73
N SER A 6 10.12 -15.27 7.94
CA SER A 6 10.73 -14.89 6.65
C SER A 6 9.67 -14.60 5.59
N ARG A 7 8.59 -15.39 5.55
CA ARG A 7 7.46 -15.19 4.64
C ARG A 7 6.67 -13.91 4.97
N ASP A 8 6.52 -13.61 6.25
CA ASP A 8 5.83 -12.42 6.77
C ASP A 8 6.68 -11.15 6.58
N ALA A 9 8.01 -11.25 6.63
CA ALA A 9 8.91 -10.14 6.31
C ALA A 9 8.73 -9.63 4.87
N GLY A 10 8.45 -10.54 3.92
CA GLY A 10 8.14 -10.18 2.53
C GLY A 10 6.85 -9.37 2.41
N LEU A 11 5.77 -9.82 3.08
CA LEU A 11 4.50 -9.11 3.08
C LEU A 11 4.60 -7.74 3.77
N ALA A 12 5.25 -7.70 4.94
CA ALA A 12 5.44 -6.47 5.70
C ALA A 12 6.16 -5.40 4.88
N ARG A 13 7.22 -5.77 4.13
CA ARG A 13 7.93 -4.84 3.25
C ARG A 13 7.01 -4.24 2.18
N TYR A 14 6.18 -5.06 1.54
CA TYR A 14 5.24 -4.59 0.53
C TYR A 14 4.20 -3.65 1.14
N VAL A 15 3.61 -4.02 2.28
CA VAL A 15 2.64 -3.16 2.99
C VAL A 15 3.26 -1.81 3.34
N ILE A 16 4.49 -1.77 3.86
CA ILE A 16 5.21 -0.51 4.14
C ILE A 16 5.36 0.33 2.87
N ILE A 17 5.78 -0.29 1.75
CA ILE A 17 5.88 0.41 0.46
C ILE A 17 4.52 0.95 0.03
N GLY A 18 3.45 0.15 0.15
CA GLY A 18 2.08 0.55 -0.17
C GLY A 18 1.59 1.73 0.66
N VAL A 19 1.90 1.74 1.97
CA VAL A 19 1.58 2.86 2.87
C VAL A 19 2.33 4.13 2.46
N VAL A 20 3.65 4.03 2.21
CA VAL A 20 4.47 5.18 1.81
C VAL A 20 4.00 5.75 0.47
N VAL A 21 3.79 4.90 -0.53
CA VAL A 21 3.29 5.31 -1.84
C VAL A 21 1.88 5.90 -1.71
N GLY A 22 0.99 5.27 -0.95
CA GLY A 22 -0.37 5.76 -0.70
C GLY A 22 -0.41 7.11 0.00
N MET A 23 0.49 7.34 0.98
CA MET A 23 0.64 8.61 1.69
C MET A 23 1.17 9.74 0.81
N ILE A 24 1.93 9.44 -0.23
CA ILE A 24 2.43 10.45 -1.17
C ILE A 24 1.40 10.70 -2.27
N ALA A 25 0.88 9.62 -2.89
CA ALA A 25 -0.05 9.71 -4.01
C ALA A 25 -1.44 10.22 -3.58
N GLY A 26 -1.91 9.86 -2.38
CA GLY A 26 -3.21 10.24 -1.86
C GLY A 26 -3.45 11.76 -1.80
N PRO A 27 -2.58 12.55 -1.14
CA PRO A 27 -2.64 14.00 -1.17
C PRO A 27 -2.61 14.58 -2.59
N ILE A 28 -1.77 14.04 -3.47
CA ILE A 28 -1.66 14.52 -4.86
C ILE A 28 -3.00 14.34 -5.57
N VAL A 29 -3.63 13.17 -5.44
CA VAL A 29 -4.97 12.92 -6.01
C VAL A 29 -6.02 13.83 -5.37
N GLY A 30 -5.99 14.03 -4.07
CA GLY A 30 -6.91 14.93 -3.36
C GLY A 30 -6.74 16.40 -3.72
N LEU A 31 -5.53 16.82 -4.13
CA LEU A 31 -5.26 18.16 -4.66
C LEU A 31 -5.74 18.30 -6.12
N LEU A 32 -5.62 17.24 -6.92
CA LEU A 32 -6.06 17.22 -8.32
C LEU A 32 -7.58 17.10 -8.47
N VAL A 33 -8.29 16.61 -7.43
CA VAL A 33 -9.75 16.48 -7.42
C VAL A 33 -10.34 17.32 -6.27
N PRO A 34 -10.59 18.63 -6.51
CA PRO A 34 -11.01 19.57 -5.46
C PRO A 34 -12.34 19.20 -4.78
N ALA A 35 -13.20 18.45 -5.48
CA ALA A 35 -14.51 18.04 -4.98
C ALA A 35 -14.45 17.08 -3.78
N VAL A 36 -13.35 16.32 -3.62
CA VAL A 36 -13.19 15.33 -2.55
C VAL A 36 -12.24 15.83 -1.45
N GLY A 37 -11.34 16.75 -1.79
CA GLY A 37 -10.41 17.35 -0.85
C GLY A 37 -9.26 16.45 -0.42
N VAL A 38 -8.23 17.08 0.16
CA VAL A 38 -6.96 16.43 0.51
C VAL A 38 -7.14 15.33 1.57
N GLY A 39 -8.02 15.52 2.55
CA GLY A 39 -8.27 14.53 3.61
C GLY A 39 -8.86 13.21 3.08
N PHE A 40 -9.76 13.30 2.10
CA PHE A 40 -10.27 12.11 1.42
C PHE A 40 -9.17 11.45 0.59
N GLY A 41 -8.40 12.25 -0.16
CA GLY A 41 -7.27 11.76 -0.95
C GLY A 41 -6.27 10.95 -0.14
N ILE A 42 -5.91 11.41 1.06
CA ILE A 42 -5.01 10.68 1.98
C ILE A 42 -5.62 9.34 2.40
N SER A 43 -6.87 9.36 2.87
CA SER A 43 -7.57 8.17 3.36
C SER A 43 -7.70 7.12 2.26
N PHE A 44 -8.12 7.56 1.07
CA PHE A 44 -8.26 6.71 -0.10
C PHE A 44 -6.90 6.19 -0.59
N GLY A 45 -5.89 7.05 -0.67
CA GLY A 45 -4.53 6.68 -1.08
C GLY A 45 -3.91 5.62 -0.17
N LEU A 46 -4.12 5.72 1.15
CA LEU A 46 -3.68 4.71 2.11
C LEU A 46 -4.36 3.36 1.87
N VAL A 47 -5.69 3.34 1.75
CA VAL A 47 -6.45 2.10 1.53
C VAL A 47 -6.02 1.44 0.22
N VAL A 48 -6.01 2.19 -0.88
CA VAL A 48 -5.65 1.67 -2.20
C VAL A 48 -4.17 1.28 -2.25
N GLY A 49 -3.27 2.03 -1.61
CA GLY A 49 -1.85 1.72 -1.54
C GLY A 49 -1.57 0.41 -0.80
N ILE A 50 -2.20 0.20 0.36
CA ILE A 50 -2.07 -1.05 1.11
C ILE A 50 -2.65 -2.23 0.31
N VAL A 51 -3.89 -2.09 -0.18
CA VAL A 51 -4.56 -3.16 -0.94
C VAL A 51 -3.76 -3.52 -2.19
N GLY A 52 -3.31 -2.51 -2.95
CA GLY A 52 -2.47 -2.69 -4.13
C GLY A 52 -1.15 -3.38 -3.82
N ALA A 53 -0.49 -3.02 -2.71
CA ALA A 53 0.75 -3.66 -2.30
C ALA A 53 0.55 -5.12 -1.85
N VAL A 54 -0.55 -5.42 -1.17
CA VAL A 54 -0.90 -6.81 -0.81
C VAL A 54 -1.16 -7.63 -2.06
N ILE A 55 -1.90 -7.10 -3.03
CA ILE A 55 -2.14 -7.76 -4.32
C ILE A 55 -0.81 -7.98 -5.06
N ALA A 56 0.05 -6.96 -5.15
CA ALA A 56 1.35 -7.05 -5.77
C ALA A 56 2.22 -8.12 -5.10
N TRP A 57 2.22 -8.19 -3.77
CA TRP A 57 2.90 -9.25 -3.04
C TRP A 57 2.31 -10.63 -3.37
N LEU A 58 0.99 -10.79 -3.42
CA LEU A 58 0.35 -12.07 -3.76
C LEU A 58 0.70 -12.55 -5.17
N VAL A 59 0.90 -11.63 -6.12
CA VAL A 59 1.31 -11.93 -7.50
C VAL A 59 2.79 -12.30 -7.58
N VAL A 60 3.66 -11.56 -6.87
CA VAL A 60 5.12 -11.73 -6.95
C VAL A 60 5.64 -12.79 -5.99
N ARG A 61 4.89 -13.18 -4.94
CA ARG A 61 5.37 -14.14 -3.95
C ARG A 61 5.76 -15.47 -4.63
N PRO A 62 6.97 -15.99 -4.39
CA PRO A 62 7.35 -17.32 -4.84
C PRO A 62 6.36 -18.34 -4.27
N ARG A 63 5.78 -19.19 -5.13
CA ARG A 63 4.85 -20.26 -4.74
C ARG A 63 5.57 -21.56 -4.29
N LYS A 64 6.86 -21.49 -3.96
CA LYS A 64 7.67 -22.64 -3.56
C LYS A 64 8.43 -22.31 -2.29
#